data_AF-A0A3M2FPV9-F1
#
_entry.id   AF-A0A3M2FPV9-F1
#
_cell.length_a   1.000
_cell.length_b   1.000
_cell.length_c   1.000
_cell.angle_alpha   90.00
_cell.angle_beta   90.00
_cell.angle_gamma   90.00
#
_symmetry.space_group_name_H-M   'P 1'
#
loop_
_entity.id
_entity.type
_entity.pdbx_description
1 polymer ?
#
loop_
_entity_poly.entity_id
_entity_poly.type
_entity_poly.pdbx_seq_one_letter_code
_entity_poly.pdbx_strand_id
1 'polypeptide(L)'
;MKFISLDKFEEKIVFRTSHIFFLSLVGVVLLAMVISVFLFLWGLTPSLKPTVEKAAYPPPVTVSLDEIKHALKPAKQINTQTQNATESSYLTIAGNDDNPQQTDSSRVKYDQRIARMKELLPPKKFLWKNKGHYDYWRRWKIDTYGIQSQLDFRFNSVHAGSFVDKKRLLDSYITILEKFDMGNRYKVLQSLLAYTRGTTDQAVQNMKVLARAVPYFNKEDGAFLSKLSRFGRKNPRDGQAFIAHVATVISRFDPSQREKALDNMIAAYYNLYNDINRQKEATQRFMPLLSKLETGEQARALTLFYNTFENKNRAWRDTIARIDRAYQNELFDAEKALAMKKQAKSEYRKNALIGLGGGIVFIAIVALILSLLSIQRNIAELKSMTIKPADIVAKSPKDSAIKVQKTI
;
A
#
# COMPACT_ATOMS: atom_id res chain seq x y z
N MET A 1 -24.72 -76.24 -66.15
CA MET A 1 -23.27 -76.01 -66.05
C MET A 1 -23.00 -75.26 -64.75
N LYS A 2 -22.35 -75.91 -63.77
CA LYS A 2 -21.98 -75.29 -62.49
C LYS A 2 -20.67 -74.50 -62.67
N PHE A 3 -20.70 -73.20 -62.43
CA PHE A 3 -19.53 -72.32 -62.44
C PHE A 3 -18.64 -72.58 -61.22
N ILE A 4 -17.85 -73.65 -61.25
CA ILE A 4 -16.90 -74.02 -60.17
C ILE A 4 -15.66 -73.09 -60.15
N SER A 5 -15.46 -72.25 -61.17
CA SER A 5 -14.30 -71.38 -61.30
C SER A 5 -14.46 -69.97 -60.69
N LEU A 6 -15.69 -69.53 -60.39
CA LEU A 6 -15.93 -68.24 -59.73
C LEU A 6 -15.72 -68.34 -58.22
N ASP A 7 -16.19 -69.42 -57.57
CA ASP A 7 -16.00 -69.66 -56.13
C ASP A 7 -14.52 -69.63 -55.72
N LYS A 8 -13.63 -70.23 -56.51
CA LYS A 8 -12.19 -70.27 -56.21
C LYS A 8 -11.45 -68.94 -56.45
N PHE A 9 -11.98 -68.07 -57.30
CA PHE A 9 -11.40 -66.75 -57.57
C PHE A 9 -11.86 -65.74 -56.51
N GLU A 10 -13.15 -65.81 -56.14
CA GLU A 10 -13.75 -65.04 -55.07
C GLU A 10 -13.10 -65.38 -53.72
N GLU A 11 -12.94 -66.66 -53.40
CA GLU A 11 -12.31 -67.12 -52.15
C GLU A 11 -10.81 -66.77 -52.05
N LYS A 12 -10.09 -66.56 -53.16
CA LYS A 12 -8.65 -66.24 -53.11
C LYS A 12 -8.35 -64.74 -53.17
N ILE A 13 -9.10 -63.95 -53.94
CA ILE A 13 -8.86 -62.52 -54.10
C ILE A 13 -9.67 -61.69 -53.10
N VAL A 14 -10.94 -62.01 -52.85
CA VAL A 14 -11.77 -61.29 -51.86
C VAL A 14 -11.20 -61.51 -50.47
N PHE A 15 -10.74 -62.72 -50.17
CA PHE A 15 -10.17 -63.06 -48.86
C PHE A 15 -8.81 -62.39 -48.62
N ARG A 16 -7.96 -62.30 -49.65
CA ARG A 16 -6.64 -61.65 -49.53
C ARG A 16 -6.75 -60.12 -49.48
N THR A 17 -7.66 -59.53 -50.25
CA THR A 17 -7.94 -58.08 -50.23
C THR A 17 -8.60 -57.67 -48.92
N SER A 18 -9.56 -58.46 -48.43
CA SER A 18 -10.17 -58.29 -47.10
C SER A 18 -9.13 -58.38 -45.99
N HIS A 19 -8.21 -59.36 -46.06
CA HIS A 19 -7.15 -59.51 -45.06
C HIS A 19 -6.21 -58.29 -45.01
N ILE A 20 -5.79 -57.78 -46.17
CA ILE A 20 -4.96 -56.57 -46.26
C ILE A 20 -5.73 -55.35 -45.73
N PHE A 21 -7.01 -55.22 -46.06
CA PHE A 21 -7.88 -54.16 -45.54
C PHE A 21 -7.96 -54.21 -44.01
N PHE A 22 -8.27 -55.36 -43.41
CA PHE A 22 -8.32 -55.51 -41.96
C PHE A 22 -6.96 -55.26 -41.29
N LEU A 23 -5.85 -55.73 -41.89
CA LEU A 23 -4.51 -55.42 -41.36
C LEU A 23 -4.21 -53.93 -41.39
N SER A 24 -4.55 -53.24 -42.48
CA SER A 24 -4.34 -51.80 -42.62
C SER A 24 -5.19 -51.01 -41.62
N LEU A 25 -6.44 -51.41 -41.41
CA LEU A 25 -7.36 -50.83 -40.44
C LEU A 25 -6.84 -50.98 -39.00
N VAL A 26 -6.41 -52.19 -38.63
CA VAL A 26 -5.79 -52.47 -37.33
C VAL A 26 -4.50 -51.66 -37.16
N GLY A 27 -3.68 -51.56 -38.22
CA GLY A 27 -2.46 -50.74 -38.22
C GLY A 27 -2.73 -49.26 -37.93
N VAL A 28 -3.76 -48.69 -38.55
CA VAL A 28 -4.18 -47.29 -38.31
C VAL A 28 -4.68 -47.10 -36.87
N VAL A 29 -5.46 -48.03 -36.35
CA VAL A 29 -5.97 -47.95 -34.96
C VAL A 29 -4.84 -48.05 -33.95
N LEU A 30 -3.90 -48.98 -34.14
CA LEU A 30 -2.72 -49.10 -33.28
C LEU A 30 -1.87 -47.82 -33.31
N LEU A 31 -1.66 -47.23 -34.50
CA LEU A 31 -0.92 -45.97 -34.62
C LEU A 31 -1.63 -44.83 -33.88
N ALA A 32 -2.95 -44.72 -34.02
CA ALA A 32 -3.76 -43.73 -33.31
C ALA A 32 -3.69 -43.92 -31.78
N MET A 33 -3.67 -45.17 -31.29
CA MET A 33 -3.48 -45.46 -29.87
C MET A 33 -2.09 -45.06 -29.39
N VAL A 34 -1.01 -45.35 -30.14
CA VAL A 34 0.36 -44.94 -29.79
C VAL A 34 0.48 -43.42 -29.71
N ILE A 35 -0.05 -42.69 -30.70
CA ILE A 35 -0.10 -41.23 -30.70
C ILE A 35 -0.88 -40.71 -29.48
N SER A 36 -2.00 -41.35 -29.14
CA SER A 36 -2.81 -41.00 -27.97
C SER A 36 -2.04 -41.21 -26.66
N VAL A 37 -1.33 -42.33 -26.49
CA VAL A 37 -0.47 -42.56 -25.32
C VAL A 37 0.61 -41.47 -25.22
N PHE A 38 1.28 -41.15 -26.31
CA PHE A 38 2.32 -40.12 -26.33
C PHE A 38 1.77 -38.73 -25.92
N LEU A 39 0.64 -38.32 -26.51
CA LEU A 39 -0.02 -37.05 -26.18
C LEU A 39 -0.50 -37.02 -24.72
N PHE A 40 -0.96 -38.15 -24.19
CA PHE A 40 -1.35 -38.27 -22.78
C PHE A 40 -0.14 -38.06 -21.85
N LEU A 41 0.97 -38.76 -22.10
CA LEU A 41 2.21 -38.64 -21.33
C LEU A 41 2.79 -37.22 -21.42
N TRP A 42 2.80 -36.62 -22.61
CA TRP A 42 3.21 -35.23 -22.79
C TRP A 42 2.34 -34.26 -21.98
N GLY A 43 1.03 -34.50 -21.95
CA GLY A 43 0.07 -33.72 -21.18
C GLY A 43 0.24 -33.81 -19.66
N LEU A 44 0.94 -34.83 -19.13
CA LEU A 44 1.28 -34.95 -17.70
C LEU A 44 2.49 -34.10 -17.28
N THR A 45 3.32 -33.67 -18.23
CA THR A 45 4.47 -32.82 -17.91
C THR A 45 4.00 -31.45 -17.39
N PRO A 46 4.55 -30.94 -16.26
CA PRO A 46 4.14 -29.65 -15.72
C PRO A 46 4.44 -28.50 -16.70
N SER A 47 3.64 -27.45 -16.66
CA SER A 47 3.93 -26.22 -17.42
C SER A 47 4.79 -25.30 -16.55
N LEU A 48 5.98 -24.95 -17.03
CA LEU A 48 6.88 -24.04 -16.33
C LEU A 48 6.35 -22.60 -16.39
N LYS A 49 6.43 -21.88 -15.26
CA LYS A 49 6.10 -20.45 -15.18
C LYS A 49 7.19 -19.65 -15.89
N PRO A 50 6.85 -18.67 -16.75
CA PRO A 50 7.85 -17.73 -17.26
C PRO A 50 8.47 -16.96 -16.09
N THR A 51 9.80 -16.83 -16.08
CA THR A 51 10.48 -15.98 -15.11
C THR A 51 10.27 -14.53 -15.50
N VAL A 52 9.84 -13.70 -14.55
CA VAL A 52 9.67 -12.25 -14.71
C VAL A 52 10.65 -11.56 -13.79
N GLU A 53 11.51 -10.70 -14.34
CA GLU A 53 12.50 -9.95 -13.57
C GLU A 53 12.07 -8.51 -13.38
N LYS A 54 12.10 -8.05 -12.13
CA LYS A 54 11.75 -6.67 -11.81
C LYS A 54 12.92 -5.73 -12.11
N ALA A 55 12.66 -4.66 -12.85
CA ALA A 55 13.66 -3.60 -13.05
C ALA A 55 14.11 -2.99 -11.71
N ALA A 56 15.41 -2.69 -11.61
CA ALA A 56 15.98 -2.07 -10.42
C ALA A 56 15.41 -0.65 -10.19
N TYR A 57 15.19 -0.31 -8.92
CA TYR A 57 14.73 1.04 -8.58
C TYR A 57 15.81 2.10 -8.83
N PRO A 58 15.41 3.32 -9.22
CA PRO A 58 16.34 4.43 -9.34
C PRO A 58 16.99 4.77 -7.98
N PRO A 59 18.24 5.28 -7.98
CA PRO A 59 18.93 5.64 -6.76
C PRO A 59 18.18 6.73 -5.96
N PRO A 60 18.42 6.86 -4.65
CA PRO A 60 17.79 7.88 -3.82
C PRO A 60 18.05 9.30 -4.35
N VAL A 61 17.06 10.17 -4.21
CA VAL A 61 17.14 11.55 -4.68
C VAL A 61 18.25 12.32 -3.96
N THR A 62 19.05 13.02 -4.75
CA THR A 62 20.07 13.96 -4.30
C THR A 62 19.91 15.30 -5.02
N VAL A 63 20.20 16.37 -4.30
CA VAL A 63 20.24 17.75 -4.83
C VAL A 63 21.64 18.27 -4.61
N SER A 64 22.30 18.69 -5.67
CA SER A 64 23.69 19.15 -5.59
C SER A 64 23.77 20.63 -5.20
N LEU A 65 24.92 21.05 -4.70
CA LEU A 65 25.17 22.46 -4.42
C LEU A 65 25.10 23.32 -5.70
N ASP A 66 25.59 22.79 -6.82
CA ASP A 66 25.62 23.49 -8.10
C ASP A 66 24.21 23.75 -8.65
N GLU A 67 23.28 22.82 -8.46
CA GLU A 67 21.87 23.01 -8.81
C GLU A 67 21.26 24.19 -8.03
N ILE A 68 21.57 24.30 -6.74
CA ILE A 68 21.09 25.41 -5.89
C ILE A 68 21.75 26.72 -6.33
N LYS A 69 23.07 26.74 -6.54
CA LYS A 69 23.81 27.93 -6.98
C LYS A 69 23.38 28.42 -8.36
N HIS A 70 23.07 27.51 -9.28
CA HIS A 70 22.53 27.88 -10.58
C HIS A 70 21.14 28.53 -10.44
N ALA A 71 20.28 28.00 -9.56
CA ALA A 71 18.95 28.55 -9.32
C ALA A 71 18.94 29.85 -8.51
N LEU A 72 20.03 30.18 -7.80
CA LEU A 72 20.20 31.45 -7.09
C LEU A 72 20.43 32.63 -8.07
N LYS A 73 21.00 32.37 -9.25
CA LYS A 73 21.12 33.36 -10.33
C LYS A 73 19.74 33.93 -10.69
N PRO A 74 19.60 35.25 -10.91
CA PRO A 74 18.30 35.89 -10.98
C PRO A 74 17.50 35.43 -12.20
N ALA A 75 16.48 34.61 -11.96
CA ALA A 75 15.34 34.45 -12.86
C ALA A 75 14.23 35.42 -12.43
N LYS A 76 13.67 36.15 -13.39
CA LYS A 76 12.57 37.13 -13.24
C LYS A 76 11.46 36.57 -12.34
N GLN A 77 11.11 37.34 -11.32
CA GLN A 77 10.11 36.99 -10.31
C GLN A 77 8.73 36.75 -10.95
N ILE A 78 8.16 35.58 -10.72
CA ILE A 78 6.73 35.31 -10.92
C ILE A 78 6.08 35.43 -9.55
N ASN A 79 5.35 36.53 -9.36
CA ASN A 79 4.52 36.76 -8.18
C ASN A 79 3.24 35.93 -8.30
N THR A 80 3.10 34.89 -7.47
CA THR A 80 1.79 34.28 -7.21
C THR A 80 1.31 34.75 -5.84
N GLN A 81 0.52 35.83 -5.86
CA GLN A 81 -0.32 36.21 -4.72
C GLN A 81 -1.51 35.26 -4.64
N THR A 82 -1.73 34.62 -3.50
CA THR A 82 -3.04 34.03 -3.17
C THR A 82 -3.51 34.62 -1.85
N GLN A 83 -4.73 35.15 -1.92
CA GLN A 83 -5.40 36.01 -0.94
C GLN A 83 -5.82 35.27 0.34
N ASN A 84 -5.88 36.04 1.42
CA ASN A 84 -6.47 35.70 2.71
C ASN A 84 -8.01 35.69 2.63
N ALA A 85 -8.65 34.89 3.49
CA ALA A 85 -10.02 35.12 3.97
C ALA A 85 -10.07 35.00 5.50
N THR A 86 -10.78 35.94 6.12
CA THR A 86 -11.10 36.10 7.56
C THR A 86 -12.64 35.94 7.66
N GLU A 87 -13.26 35.30 8.66
CA GLU A 87 -13.78 35.91 9.90
C GLU A 87 -14.67 34.93 10.71
N SER A 88 -14.66 35.11 12.05
CA SER A 88 -15.78 34.99 13.04
C SER A 88 -16.48 33.62 13.26
N SER A 89 -17.03 33.19 14.42
CA SER A 89 -17.55 33.81 15.65
C SER A 89 -17.78 32.74 16.76
N TYR A 90 -18.14 33.24 17.95
CA TYR A 90 -18.28 32.73 19.34
C TYR A 90 -19.06 31.43 19.64
N LEU A 91 -18.79 30.82 20.81
CA LEU A 91 -19.81 30.23 21.71
C LEU A 91 -19.33 30.16 23.18
N THR A 92 -20.28 30.40 24.08
CA THR A 92 -20.24 30.47 25.55
C THR A 92 -20.73 29.14 26.16
N ILE A 93 -20.12 28.62 27.24
CA ILE A 93 -20.84 27.81 28.28
C ILE A 93 -20.18 28.02 29.66
N ALA A 94 -21.04 28.22 30.68
CA ALA A 94 -20.82 28.16 32.13
C ALA A 94 -20.35 26.74 32.57
N GLY A 95 -19.65 26.49 33.69
CA GLY A 95 -20.01 26.73 35.09
C GLY A 95 -20.18 25.36 35.80
N ASN A 96 -19.57 25.24 36.99
CA ASN A 96 -19.61 24.13 37.99
C ASN A 96 -18.60 22.98 37.80
N ASP A 97 -18.00 22.38 38.84
CA ASP A 97 -18.03 22.64 40.29
C ASP A 97 -16.77 22.07 40.95
N ASP A 98 -16.57 22.51 42.18
CA ASP A 98 -15.41 22.34 43.06
C ASP A 98 -14.95 20.91 43.37
N ASN A 99 -13.65 20.78 43.63
CA ASN A 99 -13.12 19.81 44.59
C ASN A 99 -12.04 20.49 45.46
N PRO A 100 -12.31 20.80 46.74
CA PRO A 100 -11.37 21.46 47.61
C PRO A 100 -10.63 20.44 48.47
N GLN A 101 -9.37 20.15 48.11
CA GLN A 101 -8.34 19.77 49.08
C GLN A 101 -6.95 19.95 48.44
N GLN A 102 -6.55 21.21 48.22
CA GLN A 102 -5.15 21.54 47.98
C GLN A 102 -4.67 22.51 49.06
N THR A 103 -3.85 21.95 49.93
CA THR A 103 -3.03 22.55 50.98
C THR A 103 -2.68 24.02 50.76
N ASP A 104 -2.85 24.82 51.81
CA ASP A 104 -2.51 26.26 51.90
C ASP A 104 -1.17 26.63 51.21
N SER A 105 -0.17 25.76 51.32
CA SER A 105 1.14 25.88 50.64
C SER A 105 1.06 25.98 49.10
N SER A 106 0.17 25.23 48.45
CA SER A 106 0.05 25.20 46.98
C SER A 106 -0.54 26.51 46.46
N ARG A 107 -1.51 27.08 47.18
CA ARG A 107 -2.09 28.40 46.88
C ARG A 107 -1.07 29.51 47.07
N VAL A 108 -0.32 29.52 48.18
CA VAL A 108 0.76 30.49 48.43
C VAL A 108 1.78 30.48 47.28
N LYS A 109 2.21 29.29 46.82
CA LYS A 109 3.15 29.17 45.70
C LYS A 109 2.57 29.66 44.38
N TYR A 110 1.27 29.48 44.14
CA TYR A 110 0.59 30.04 42.97
C TYR A 110 0.52 31.57 43.04
N ASP A 111 0.13 32.12 44.19
CA ASP A 111 0.01 33.58 44.40
C ASP A 111 1.36 34.28 44.25
N GLN A 112 2.45 33.66 44.72
CA GLN A 112 3.83 34.12 44.45
C GLN A 112 4.14 34.22 42.96
N ARG A 113 3.66 33.28 42.13
CA ARG A 113 3.87 33.34 40.67
C ARG A 113 3.00 34.38 40.00
N ILE A 114 1.79 34.62 40.48
CA ILE A 114 0.98 35.77 40.05
C ILE A 114 1.69 37.09 40.40
N ALA A 115 2.28 37.21 41.60
CA ALA A 115 3.07 38.37 41.98
C ALA A 115 4.26 38.59 41.03
N ARG A 116 5.02 37.52 40.72
CA ARG A 116 6.10 37.59 39.72
C ARG A 116 5.61 38.00 38.34
N MET A 117 4.46 37.50 37.89
CA MET A 117 3.85 37.92 36.62
C MET A 117 3.49 39.42 36.62
N LYS A 118 3.01 39.96 37.75
CA LYS A 118 2.74 41.40 37.93
C LYS A 118 4.02 42.24 37.93
N GLU A 119 5.15 41.72 38.35
CA GLU A 119 6.45 42.41 38.19
C GLU A 119 6.86 42.47 36.71
N LEU A 120 6.67 41.37 35.97
CA LEU A 120 7.01 41.30 34.55
C LEU A 120 6.07 42.14 33.67
N LEU A 121 4.81 42.24 34.07
CA LEU A 121 3.74 43.02 33.44
C LEU A 121 3.09 43.95 34.48
N PRO A 122 3.71 45.09 34.83
CA PRO A 122 3.22 45.99 35.89
C PRO A 122 1.76 46.42 35.69
N PRO A 123 0.90 46.36 36.73
CA PRO A 123 -0.48 46.83 36.65
C PRO A 123 -0.64 48.31 36.27
N LYS A 124 0.40 49.12 36.47
CA LYS A 124 0.44 50.52 36.02
C LYS A 124 0.51 50.66 34.49
N LYS A 125 1.03 49.66 33.78
CA LYS A 125 1.21 49.66 32.32
C LYS A 125 0.25 48.73 31.60
N PHE A 126 -0.21 47.67 32.25
CA PHE A 126 -1.01 46.62 31.63
C PHE A 126 -2.32 46.40 32.38
N LEU A 127 -3.39 46.13 31.63
CA LEU A 127 -4.72 45.89 32.19
C LEU A 127 -4.81 44.50 32.82
N TRP A 128 -4.84 44.44 34.16
CA TRP A 128 -4.96 43.18 34.91
C TRP A 128 -6.39 42.75 35.19
N LYS A 129 -7.26 43.71 35.50
CA LYS A 129 -8.69 43.49 35.75
C LYS A 129 -9.49 43.83 34.50
N ASN A 130 -10.67 43.25 34.33
CA ASN A 130 -11.55 43.58 33.22
C ASN A 130 -11.93 45.06 33.26
N LYS A 131 -12.03 45.67 32.09
CA LYS A 131 -12.61 46.99 31.89
C LYS A 131 -13.95 46.81 31.19
N GLY A 132 -14.95 47.57 31.61
CA GLY A 132 -16.31 47.45 31.11
C GLY A 132 -17.16 48.65 31.45
N HIS A 133 -18.43 48.57 31.04
CA HIS A 133 -19.47 49.55 31.32
C HIS A 133 -20.77 48.84 31.65
N TYR A 134 -21.71 49.55 32.30
CA TYR A 134 -23.08 49.06 32.44
C TYR A 134 -23.89 49.41 31.18
N ASP A 135 -24.58 48.44 30.62
CA ASP A 135 -25.50 48.70 29.51
C ASP A 135 -26.81 49.36 29.97
N TYR A 136 -27.71 49.67 29.03
CA TYR A 136 -29.03 50.26 29.31
C TYR A 136 -29.84 49.48 30.36
N TRP A 137 -29.64 48.15 30.45
CA TRP A 137 -30.31 47.27 31.40
C TRP A 137 -29.55 47.09 32.71
N ARG A 138 -28.55 47.94 32.99
CA ARG A 138 -27.65 47.85 34.15
C ARG A 138 -26.92 46.51 34.25
N ARG A 139 -26.65 45.85 33.12
CA ARG A 139 -25.80 44.66 33.06
C ARG A 139 -24.36 45.09 32.82
N TRP A 140 -23.44 44.61 33.64
CA TRP A 140 -22.02 44.85 33.42
C TRP A 140 -21.56 44.14 32.14
N LYS A 141 -21.13 44.90 31.14
CA LYS A 141 -20.53 44.41 29.90
C LYS A 141 -19.03 44.64 29.93
N ILE A 142 -18.27 43.59 29.61
CA ILE A 142 -16.81 43.65 29.53
C ILE A 142 -16.43 44.15 28.14
N ASP A 143 -15.76 45.30 28.09
CA ASP A 143 -15.20 45.87 26.85
C ASP A 143 -13.82 45.30 26.55
N THR A 144 -13.04 45.02 27.60
CA THR A 144 -11.68 44.50 27.48
C THR A 144 -11.37 43.54 28.61
N TYR A 145 -11.01 42.31 28.24
CA TYR A 145 -10.56 41.30 29.19
C TYR A 145 -9.16 41.63 29.71
N GLY A 146 -9.02 41.73 31.03
CA GLY A 146 -7.73 41.88 31.68
C GLY A 146 -6.91 40.59 31.65
N ILE A 147 -5.62 40.70 31.94
CA ILE A 147 -4.68 39.56 31.98
C ILE A 147 -5.19 38.44 32.89
N GLN A 148 -5.77 38.78 34.06
CA GLN A 148 -6.27 37.77 34.99
C GLN A 148 -7.37 36.90 34.35
N SER A 149 -8.38 37.51 33.74
CA SER A 149 -9.47 36.75 33.10
C SER A 149 -9.00 35.95 31.89
N GLN A 150 -8.00 36.45 31.15
CA GLN A 150 -7.40 35.68 30.06
C GLN A 150 -6.63 34.46 30.59
N LEU A 151 -5.92 34.59 31.71
CA LEU A 151 -5.25 33.46 32.38
C LEU A 151 -6.27 32.45 32.91
N ASP A 152 -7.30 32.90 33.62
CA ASP A 152 -8.35 32.04 34.17
C ASP A 152 -9.07 31.27 33.06
N PHE A 153 -9.42 31.97 31.97
CA PHE A 153 -9.98 31.33 30.77
C PHE A 153 -9.05 30.24 30.21
N ARG A 154 -7.75 30.51 30.13
CA ARG A 154 -6.79 29.53 29.63
C ARG A 154 -6.58 28.35 30.56
N PHE A 155 -6.53 28.57 31.88
CA PHE A 155 -6.46 27.49 32.86
C PHE A 155 -7.66 26.55 32.74
N ASN A 156 -8.86 27.12 32.65
CA ASN A 156 -10.08 26.34 32.47
C ASN A 156 -10.06 25.57 31.14
N SER A 157 -9.60 26.20 30.04
CA SER A 157 -9.54 25.55 28.72
C SER A 157 -8.59 24.34 28.64
N VAL A 158 -7.68 24.18 29.61
CA VAL A 158 -6.77 23.04 29.68
C VAL A 158 -6.97 22.15 30.90
N HIS A 159 -8.09 22.34 31.61
CA HIS A 159 -8.46 21.60 32.82
C HIS A 159 -7.45 21.76 33.97
N ALA A 160 -6.78 22.92 34.06
CA ALA A 160 -5.91 23.27 35.18
C ALA A 160 -6.76 23.74 36.38
N GLY A 161 -7.51 22.83 36.99
CA GLY A 161 -8.36 23.13 38.16
C GLY A 161 -7.55 23.40 39.43
N SER A 162 -6.42 22.72 39.59
CA SER A 162 -5.59 22.74 40.79
C SER A 162 -4.59 23.92 40.80
N PHE A 163 -4.26 24.46 41.98
CA PHE A 163 -3.24 25.51 42.13
C PHE A 163 -1.86 25.04 41.66
N VAL A 164 -1.55 23.75 41.82
CA VAL A 164 -0.32 23.15 41.32
C VAL A 164 -0.25 23.23 39.80
N ASP A 165 -1.32 22.92 39.09
CA ASP A 165 -1.37 22.96 37.62
C ASP A 165 -1.34 24.39 37.08
N LYS A 166 -2.11 25.30 37.69
CA LYS A 166 -2.08 26.72 37.35
C LYS A 166 -0.67 27.30 37.54
N LYS A 167 0.01 26.94 38.63
CA LYS A 167 1.41 27.31 38.88
C LYS A 167 2.34 26.78 37.79
N ARG A 168 2.23 25.51 37.38
CA ARG A 168 3.08 24.93 36.32
C ARG A 168 2.94 25.67 34.99
N LEU A 169 1.72 26.07 34.63
CA LEU A 169 1.47 26.89 33.44
C LEU A 169 2.06 28.30 33.57
N LEU A 170 1.87 28.95 34.72
CA LEU A 170 2.47 30.26 34.99
C LEU A 170 4.00 30.23 34.93
N ASP A 171 4.64 29.24 35.56
CA ASP A 171 6.10 29.05 35.52
C ASP A 171 6.59 28.95 34.07
N SER A 172 5.84 28.22 33.23
CA SER A 172 6.15 28.06 31.81
C SER A 172 6.03 29.38 31.04
N TYR A 173 5.01 30.20 31.32
CA TYR A 173 4.87 31.53 30.71
C TYR A 173 5.97 32.49 31.17
N ILE A 174 6.21 32.56 32.48
CA ILE A 174 7.22 33.42 33.11
C ILE A 174 8.61 33.13 32.54
N THR A 175 8.98 31.86 32.43
CA THR A 175 10.28 31.42 31.87
C THR A 175 10.54 32.00 30.47
N ILE A 176 9.50 32.14 29.66
CA ILE A 176 9.61 32.73 28.32
C ILE A 176 9.60 34.25 28.41
N LEU A 177 8.65 34.84 29.15
CA LEU A 177 8.49 36.29 29.28
C LEU A 177 9.73 37.01 29.83
N GLU A 178 10.46 36.37 30.76
CA GLU A 178 11.71 36.92 31.32
C GLU A 178 12.79 37.14 30.27
N LYS A 179 12.72 36.46 29.12
CA LYS A 179 13.68 36.59 28.02
C LYS A 179 13.39 37.79 27.10
N PHE A 180 12.30 38.52 27.32
CA PHE A 180 11.88 39.64 26.47
C PHE A 180 11.81 40.96 27.25
N ASP A 181 12.04 42.06 26.54
CA ASP A 181 11.92 43.40 27.09
C ASP A 181 10.47 43.78 27.39
N MET A 182 10.29 44.71 28.32
CA MET A 182 8.97 45.11 28.84
C MET A 182 7.97 45.49 27.74
N GLY A 183 8.43 46.15 26.66
CA GLY A 183 7.59 46.53 25.53
C GLY A 183 6.96 45.34 24.78
N ASN A 184 7.63 44.19 24.78
CA ASN A 184 7.21 43.01 24.01
C ASN A 184 6.52 41.93 24.85
N ARG A 185 6.69 41.94 26.18
CA ARG A 185 6.16 40.91 27.08
C ARG A 185 4.66 40.67 26.91
N TYR A 186 3.85 41.71 26.72
CA TYR A 186 2.41 41.50 26.54
C TYR A 186 2.08 40.79 25.22
N LYS A 187 2.72 41.18 24.11
CA LYS A 187 2.57 40.51 22.80
C LYS A 187 3.03 39.05 22.85
N VAL A 188 4.13 38.80 23.58
CA VAL A 188 4.62 37.45 23.88
C VAL A 188 3.58 36.67 24.67
N LEU A 189 3.06 37.23 25.77
CA LEU A 189 2.02 36.59 26.57
C LEU A 189 0.80 36.23 25.72
N GLN A 190 0.32 37.13 24.86
CA GLN A 190 -0.79 36.83 23.94
C GLN A 190 -0.50 35.63 23.04
N SER A 191 0.74 35.52 22.54
CA SER A 191 1.17 34.39 21.71
C SER A 191 1.27 33.08 22.50
N LEU A 192 1.67 33.13 23.78
CA LEU A 192 1.72 31.97 24.67
C LEU A 192 0.30 31.50 25.01
N LEU A 193 -0.57 32.41 25.47
CA LEU A 193 -1.96 32.13 25.79
C LEU A 193 -2.71 31.57 24.57
N ALA A 194 -2.45 32.08 23.37
CA ALA A 194 -3.06 31.56 22.15
C ALA A 194 -2.63 30.12 21.80
N TYR A 195 -1.48 29.66 22.27
CA TYR A 195 -0.96 28.31 22.01
C TYR A 195 -1.21 27.32 23.17
N THR A 196 -1.71 27.80 24.31
CA THR A 196 -2.20 26.98 25.41
C THR A 196 -3.48 26.26 25.02
N ARG A 197 -3.42 24.92 24.90
CA ARG A 197 -4.54 24.04 24.53
C ARG A 197 -4.28 22.60 24.99
N GLY A 198 -5.33 21.77 24.95
CA GLY A 198 -5.25 20.35 25.29
C GLY A 198 -5.30 20.14 26.80
N THR A 199 -4.47 19.24 27.33
CA THR A 199 -4.30 19.07 28.78
C THR A 199 -3.26 20.05 29.33
N THR A 200 -3.26 20.26 30.65
CA THR A 200 -2.19 21.01 31.35
C THR A 200 -0.80 20.53 30.94
N ASP A 201 -0.56 19.21 30.92
CA ASP A 201 0.74 18.66 30.54
C ASP A 201 1.11 18.97 29.09
N GLN A 202 0.16 18.83 28.16
CA GLN A 202 0.39 19.17 26.76
C GLN A 202 0.71 20.66 26.59
N ALA A 203 -0.02 21.55 27.28
CA ALA A 203 0.24 22.98 27.25
C ALA A 203 1.62 23.34 27.83
N VAL A 204 2.02 22.72 28.95
CA VAL A 204 3.36 22.89 29.53
C VAL A 204 4.44 22.40 28.55
N GLN A 205 4.25 21.25 27.90
CA GLN A 205 5.20 20.75 26.90
C GLN A 205 5.28 21.65 25.66
N ASN A 206 4.16 22.22 25.21
CA ASN A 206 4.13 23.20 24.13
C ASN A 206 4.98 24.44 24.48
N MET A 207 4.85 24.96 25.70
CA MET A 207 5.68 26.08 26.17
C MET A 207 7.15 25.70 26.28
N LYS A 208 7.47 24.50 26.79
CA LYS A 208 8.84 24.00 26.88
C LYS A 208 9.52 23.92 25.52
N VAL A 209 8.79 23.49 24.49
CA VAL A 209 9.30 23.41 23.13
C VAL A 209 9.47 24.79 22.51
N LEU A 210 8.53 25.73 22.69
CA LEU A 210 8.71 27.12 22.28
C LEU A 210 9.93 27.77 22.94
N ALA A 211 10.10 27.56 24.25
CA ALA A 211 11.20 28.14 25.01
C ALA A 211 12.59 27.75 24.46
N ARG A 212 12.72 26.57 23.83
CA ARG A 212 13.96 26.12 23.19
C ARG A 212 14.30 26.90 21.92
N ALA A 213 13.32 27.46 21.23
CA ALA A 213 13.55 28.26 20.03
C ALA A 213 13.99 29.70 20.37
N VAL A 214 13.54 30.24 21.50
CA VAL A 214 13.76 31.65 21.91
C VAL A 214 15.22 32.12 21.82
N PRO A 215 16.25 31.35 22.25
CA PRO A 215 17.64 31.82 22.21
C PRO A 215 18.18 32.12 20.82
N TYR A 216 17.53 31.63 19.76
CA TYR A 216 18.06 31.73 18.39
C TYR A 216 17.51 32.92 17.60
N PHE A 217 16.48 33.60 18.09
CA PHE A 217 15.83 34.71 17.38
C PHE A 217 16.05 36.05 18.08
N ASN A 218 15.77 37.14 17.35
CA ASN A 218 15.77 38.46 17.95
C ASN A 218 14.65 38.54 19.02
N LYS A 219 15.02 39.02 20.21
CA LYS A 219 14.11 39.18 21.35
C LYS A 219 13.41 40.54 21.33
N GLU A 220 13.85 41.46 20.49
CA GLU A 220 13.31 42.83 20.40
C GLU A 220 11.94 42.91 19.71
N ASP A 221 11.50 41.91 18.95
CA ASP A 221 10.23 41.98 18.20
C ASP A 221 9.20 40.91 18.59
N GLY A 222 9.66 39.78 19.15
CA GLY A 222 8.87 38.59 19.47
C GLY A 222 8.05 38.02 18.31
N ALA A 223 8.31 38.41 17.05
CA ALA A 223 7.44 38.08 15.92
C ALA A 223 7.53 36.58 15.59
N PHE A 224 8.73 36.00 15.67
CA PHE A 224 8.96 34.56 15.49
C PHE A 224 8.10 33.72 16.44
N LEU A 225 7.89 34.17 17.68
CA LEU A 225 7.13 33.43 18.67
C LEU A 225 5.65 33.40 18.29
N SER A 226 5.11 34.50 17.79
CA SER A 226 3.74 34.54 17.26
C SER A 226 3.58 33.59 16.07
N LYS A 227 4.56 33.55 15.15
CA LYS A 227 4.58 32.63 14.01
C LYS A 227 4.58 31.16 14.46
N LEU A 228 5.48 30.79 15.38
CA LEU A 228 5.58 29.43 15.92
C LEU A 228 4.33 29.03 16.72
N SER A 229 3.82 29.89 17.60
CA SER A 229 2.57 29.67 18.35
C SER A 229 1.39 29.48 17.41
N ARG A 230 1.26 30.33 16.38
CA ARG A 230 0.18 30.25 15.39
C ARG A 230 0.28 28.97 14.57
N PHE A 231 1.48 28.60 14.11
CA PHE A 231 1.74 27.36 13.39
C PHE A 231 1.36 26.16 14.26
N GLY A 232 1.87 26.12 15.49
CA GLY A 232 1.57 25.08 16.45
C GLY A 232 0.06 24.93 16.66
N ARG A 233 -0.64 26.04 16.87
CA ARG A 233 -2.10 26.06 17.02
C ARG A 233 -2.83 25.54 15.78
N LYS A 234 -2.44 25.97 14.58
CA LYS A 234 -3.07 25.53 13.32
C LYS A 234 -2.82 24.06 13.00
N ASN A 235 -1.71 23.48 13.48
CA ASN A 235 -1.33 22.09 13.21
C ASN A 235 -1.27 21.27 14.51
N PRO A 236 -2.40 20.73 15.03
CA PRO A 236 -2.42 19.93 16.26
C PRO A 236 -1.48 18.73 16.29
N ARG A 237 -1.36 18.02 15.16
CA ARG A 237 -0.54 16.81 15.03
C ARG A 237 0.95 17.12 14.93
N ASP A 238 1.31 18.05 14.05
CA ASP A 238 2.72 18.28 13.70
C ASP A 238 3.34 19.50 14.38
N GLY A 239 2.53 20.39 14.94
CA GLY A 239 2.96 21.70 15.43
C GLY A 239 4.11 21.64 16.43
N GLN A 240 3.99 20.76 17.43
CA GLN A 240 5.04 20.60 18.44
C GLN A 240 6.32 20.03 17.83
N ALA A 241 6.20 19.04 16.95
CA ALA A 241 7.33 18.41 16.28
C ALA A 241 8.06 19.38 15.32
N PHE A 242 7.31 20.27 14.66
CA PHE A 242 7.85 21.34 13.83
C PHE A 242 8.63 22.36 14.67
N ILE A 243 8.04 22.88 15.75
CA ILE A 243 8.74 23.87 16.59
C ILE A 243 10.00 23.27 17.21
N ALA A 244 9.94 22.01 17.66
CA ALA A 244 11.10 21.29 18.15
C ALA A 244 12.18 21.16 17.07
N HIS A 245 11.79 20.86 15.83
CA HIS A 245 12.72 20.78 14.70
C HIS A 245 13.36 22.12 14.37
N VAL A 246 12.58 23.21 14.30
CA VAL A 246 13.10 24.57 14.12
C VAL A 246 14.17 24.87 15.17
N ALA A 247 13.89 24.60 16.45
CA ALA A 247 14.85 24.82 17.52
C ALA A 247 16.16 24.03 17.37
N THR A 248 16.17 22.92 16.62
CA THR A 248 17.40 22.16 16.34
C THR A 248 18.21 22.66 15.14
N VAL A 249 17.55 23.20 14.12
CA VAL A 249 18.22 23.54 12.85
C VAL A 249 18.52 25.02 12.70
N ILE A 250 17.70 25.88 13.30
CA ILE A 250 17.75 27.32 13.03
C ILE A 250 19.04 27.97 13.54
N SER A 251 19.66 27.39 14.56
CA SER A 251 20.95 27.85 15.11
C SER A 251 22.09 27.76 14.09
N ARG A 252 21.97 26.88 13.09
CA ARG A 252 22.97 26.67 12.03
C ARG A 252 22.91 27.73 10.93
N PHE A 253 21.81 28.48 10.87
CA PHE A 253 21.71 29.64 9.99
C PHE A 253 22.36 30.85 10.64
N ASP A 254 22.95 31.70 9.81
CA ASP A 254 23.42 33.01 10.24
C ASP A 254 22.27 33.79 10.92
N PRO A 255 22.54 34.51 12.04
CA PRO A 255 21.51 35.26 12.78
C PRO A 255 20.62 36.14 11.90
N SER A 256 21.18 36.80 10.88
CA SER A 256 20.43 37.67 9.96
C SER A 256 19.43 36.92 9.07
N GLN A 257 19.59 35.61 8.92
CA GLN A 257 18.77 34.75 8.04
C GLN A 257 17.73 33.94 8.79
N ARG A 258 17.80 33.82 10.11
CA ARG A 258 16.97 32.89 10.90
C ARG A 258 15.47 33.14 10.75
N GLU A 259 15.05 34.40 10.72
CA GLU A 259 13.63 34.72 10.55
C GLU A 259 13.11 34.35 9.16
N LYS A 260 13.87 34.68 8.12
CA LYS A 260 13.53 34.29 6.74
C LYS A 260 13.55 32.78 6.57
N ALA A 261 14.51 32.09 7.17
CA ALA A 261 14.57 30.64 7.17
C ALA A 261 13.34 30.02 7.87
N LEU A 262 12.91 30.57 9.01
CA LEU A 262 11.67 30.16 9.67
C LEU A 262 10.45 30.35 8.75
N ASP A 263 10.32 31.51 8.10
CA ASP A 263 9.22 31.77 7.17
C ASP A 263 9.22 30.78 6.00
N ASN A 264 10.39 30.49 5.45
CA ASN A 264 10.56 29.51 4.38
C ASN A 264 10.23 28.07 4.84
N MET A 265 10.60 27.70 6.06
CA MET A 265 10.21 26.42 6.65
C MET A 265 8.68 26.33 6.85
N ILE A 266 8.03 27.38 7.36
CA ILE A 266 6.57 27.41 7.52
C ILE A 266 5.88 27.30 6.14
N ALA A 267 6.33 28.07 5.16
CA ALA A 267 5.77 28.07 3.81
C ALA A 267 5.95 26.69 3.13
N ALA A 268 7.13 26.09 3.24
CA ALA A 268 7.40 24.78 2.66
C ALA A 268 6.55 23.67 3.30
N TYR A 269 6.29 23.74 4.61
CA TYR A 269 5.37 22.81 5.26
C TYR A 269 4.00 22.86 4.58
N TYR A 270 3.39 24.04 4.44
CA TYR A 270 2.05 24.16 3.87
C TYR A 270 2.00 23.89 2.36
N ASN A 271 3.02 24.29 1.61
CA ASN A 271 2.95 24.28 0.14
C ASN A 271 3.51 23.01 -0.49
N LEU A 272 4.46 22.33 0.16
CA LEU A 272 5.22 21.23 -0.46
C LEU A 272 5.05 19.89 0.27
N TYR A 273 5.11 19.91 1.60
CA TYR A 273 5.22 18.66 2.36
C TYR A 273 3.90 18.22 2.99
N ASN A 274 3.20 19.15 3.66
CA ASN A 274 2.06 18.90 4.55
C ASN A 274 2.30 17.74 5.54
N ASP A 275 3.58 17.49 5.87
CA ASP A 275 4.08 16.41 6.71
C ASP A 275 5.46 16.82 7.25
N ILE A 276 5.56 16.91 8.57
CA ILE A 276 6.80 17.33 9.24
C ILE A 276 7.95 16.33 9.04
N ASN A 277 7.70 15.03 8.91
CA ASN A 277 8.77 14.04 8.78
C ASN A 277 9.46 14.16 7.42
N ARG A 278 8.69 14.36 6.35
CA ARG A 278 9.23 14.62 5.01
C ARG A 278 10.02 15.93 4.95
N GLN A 279 9.50 16.97 5.59
CA GLN A 279 10.23 18.24 5.69
C GLN A 279 11.53 18.10 6.51
N LYS A 280 11.52 17.34 7.61
CA LYS A 280 12.72 17.05 8.42
C LYS A 280 13.78 16.36 7.58
N GLU A 281 13.41 15.34 6.83
CA GLU A 281 14.34 14.63 5.94
C GLU A 281 14.96 15.59 4.92
N ALA A 282 14.14 16.39 4.23
CA ALA A 282 14.62 17.39 3.28
C ALA A 282 15.58 18.38 3.95
N THR A 283 15.22 18.88 5.13
CA THR A 283 16.05 19.83 5.89
C THR A 283 17.38 19.19 6.29
N GLN A 284 17.38 17.94 6.74
CA GLN A 284 18.59 17.19 7.08
C GLN A 284 19.52 17.02 5.88
N ARG A 285 18.97 16.76 4.68
CA ARG A 285 19.77 16.68 3.44
C ARG A 285 20.32 18.04 2.99
N PHE A 286 19.64 19.13 3.33
CA PHE A 286 20.14 20.49 3.07
C PHE A 286 21.25 20.91 4.03
N MET A 287 21.20 20.46 5.29
CA MET A 287 22.12 20.92 6.34
C MET A 287 23.63 20.83 6.01
N PRO A 288 24.15 19.78 5.33
CA PRO A 288 25.55 19.71 4.91
C PRO A 288 25.94 20.73 3.83
N LEU A 289 24.96 21.26 3.09
CA LEU A 289 25.17 22.25 2.04
C LEU A 289 25.19 23.68 2.60
N LEU A 290 24.53 23.90 3.74
CA LEU A 290 24.37 25.21 4.36
C LEU A 290 25.70 25.94 4.62
N SER A 291 26.73 25.22 5.08
CA SER A 291 28.05 25.82 5.36
C SER A 291 28.85 26.22 4.12
N LYS A 292 28.40 25.81 2.92
CA LYS A 292 29.04 26.11 1.63
C LYS A 292 28.36 27.23 0.87
N LEU A 293 27.34 27.84 1.48
CA LEU A 293 26.54 28.93 0.93
C LEU A 293 26.94 30.25 1.57
N GLU A 294 26.87 31.33 0.81
CA GLU A 294 27.06 32.67 1.34
C GLU A 294 25.97 33.02 2.36
N THR A 295 26.35 33.73 3.42
CA THR A 295 25.46 34.12 4.51
C THR A 295 24.16 34.76 4.01
N GLY A 296 24.24 35.68 3.05
CA GLY A 296 23.06 36.39 2.52
C GLY A 296 22.08 35.51 1.73
N GLU A 297 22.50 34.31 1.32
CA GLU A 297 21.72 33.43 0.43
C GLU A 297 21.10 32.24 1.15
N GLN A 298 21.51 31.93 2.38
CA GLN A 298 21.15 30.70 3.09
C GLN A 298 19.63 30.45 3.15
N ALA A 299 18.83 31.46 3.50
CA ALA A 299 17.39 31.32 3.57
C ALA A 299 16.75 31.07 2.19
N ARG A 300 17.20 31.79 1.15
CA ARG A 300 16.69 31.61 -0.22
C ARG A 300 17.08 30.24 -0.79
N ALA A 301 18.31 29.81 -0.53
CA ALA A 301 18.81 28.50 -0.90
C ALA A 301 18.00 27.36 -0.27
N LEU A 302 17.54 27.51 0.98
CA LEU A 302 16.64 26.54 1.62
C LEU A 302 15.33 26.35 0.83
N THR A 303 14.70 27.45 0.40
CA THR A 303 13.48 27.40 -0.41
C THR A 303 13.72 26.73 -1.75
N LEU A 304 14.81 27.07 -2.43
CA LEU A 304 15.16 26.45 -3.70
C LEU A 304 15.44 24.96 -3.53
N PHE A 305 16.18 24.58 -2.48
CA PHE A 305 16.43 23.19 -2.14
C PHE A 305 15.13 22.41 -1.93
N TYR A 306 14.19 22.94 -1.13
CA TYR A 306 12.93 22.25 -0.88
C TYR A 306 12.13 22.01 -2.15
N ASN A 307 12.02 23.00 -3.03
CA ASN A 307 11.31 22.85 -4.31
C ASN A 307 11.99 21.80 -5.20
N THR A 308 13.30 21.89 -5.37
CA THR A 308 14.06 20.95 -6.22
C THR A 308 14.00 19.53 -5.66
N PHE A 309 14.18 19.36 -4.34
CA PHE A 309 14.13 18.07 -3.68
C PHE A 309 12.75 17.42 -3.81
N GLU A 310 11.67 18.17 -3.58
CA GLU A 310 10.31 17.63 -3.69
C GLU A 310 9.94 17.29 -5.14
N ASN A 311 10.34 18.10 -6.11
CA ASN A 311 10.11 17.83 -7.54
C ASN A 311 10.83 16.55 -7.97
N LYS A 312 12.10 16.38 -7.59
CA LYS A 312 12.85 15.15 -7.87
C LYS A 312 12.25 13.94 -7.16
N ASN A 313 11.82 14.07 -5.90
CA ASN A 313 11.16 12.99 -5.16
C ASN A 313 9.83 12.57 -5.79
N ARG A 314 9.05 13.53 -6.32
CA ARG A 314 7.84 13.21 -7.08
C ARG A 314 8.17 12.37 -8.31
N ALA A 315 9.10 12.83 -9.14
CA ALA A 315 9.54 12.10 -10.34
C ALA A 315 10.11 10.70 -10.01
N TRP A 316 10.87 10.59 -8.91
CA TRP A 316 11.40 9.32 -8.43
C TRP A 316 10.29 8.35 -8.02
N ARG A 317 9.29 8.80 -7.25
CA ARG A 317 8.12 7.98 -6.88
C ARG A 317 7.30 7.56 -8.09
N ASP A 318 7.10 8.46 -9.06
CA ASP A 318 6.38 8.15 -10.30
C ASP A 318 7.11 7.09 -11.13
N THR A 319 8.45 7.10 -11.09
CA THR A 319 9.28 6.09 -11.76
C THR A 319 9.16 4.73 -11.06
N ILE A 320 9.23 4.68 -9.73
CA ILE A 320 9.00 3.44 -8.97
C ILE A 320 7.61 2.88 -9.22
N ALA A 321 6.57 3.73 -9.14
CA ALA A 321 5.20 3.31 -9.40
C ALA A 321 4.99 2.79 -10.83
N ARG A 322 5.79 3.26 -11.79
CA ARG A 322 5.78 2.74 -13.17
C ARG A 322 6.45 1.38 -13.26
N ILE A 323 7.62 1.21 -12.63
CA ILE A 323 8.33 -0.07 -12.54
C ILE A 323 7.43 -1.12 -11.87
N ASP A 324 6.77 -0.76 -10.78
CA ASP A 324 5.87 -1.65 -10.06
C ASP A 324 4.69 -2.08 -10.92
N ARG A 325 4.04 -1.13 -11.61
CA ARG A 325 2.93 -1.45 -12.52
C ARG A 325 3.38 -2.32 -13.70
N ALA A 326 4.53 -2.03 -14.30
CA ALA A 326 5.08 -2.85 -15.38
C ALA A 326 5.33 -4.29 -14.92
N TYR A 327 5.99 -4.45 -13.77
CA TYR A 327 6.25 -5.77 -13.18
C TYR A 327 4.97 -6.55 -12.85
N GLN A 328 3.94 -5.88 -12.30
CA GLN A 328 2.66 -6.53 -12.03
C GLN A 328 1.93 -6.97 -13.32
N ASN A 329 2.00 -6.16 -14.37
CA ASN A 329 1.43 -6.52 -15.66
C ASN A 329 2.16 -7.73 -16.29
N GLU A 330 3.50 -7.74 -16.23
CA GLU A 330 4.29 -8.88 -16.74
C GLU A 330 4.03 -10.17 -15.94
N LEU A 331 3.87 -10.08 -14.61
CA LEU A 331 3.45 -11.22 -13.80
C LEU A 331 2.08 -11.73 -14.19
N PHE A 332 1.12 -10.83 -14.41
CA PHE A 332 -0.23 -11.18 -14.85
C PHE A 332 -0.22 -11.87 -16.23
N ASP A 333 0.53 -11.34 -17.18
CA ASP A 333 0.67 -11.94 -18.51
C ASP A 333 1.37 -13.29 -18.46
N ALA A 334 2.40 -13.44 -17.62
CA ALA A 334 3.06 -14.72 -17.39
C ALA A 334 2.12 -15.77 -16.78
N GLU A 335 1.24 -15.36 -15.86
CA GLU A 335 0.22 -16.22 -15.27
C GLU A 335 -0.86 -16.61 -16.26
N LYS A 336 -1.33 -15.66 -17.09
CA LYS A 336 -2.26 -15.92 -18.18
C LYS A 336 -1.67 -16.90 -19.19
N ALA A 337 -0.42 -16.71 -19.60
CA ALA A 337 0.27 -17.60 -20.52
C ALA A 337 0.42 -19.02 -19.92
N LEU A 338 0.74 -19.12 -18.63
CA LEU A 338 0.79 -20.41 -17.93
C LEU A 338 -0.59 -21.07 -17.84
N ALA A 339 -1.66 -20.31 -17.59
CA ALA A 339 -3.03 -20.81 -17.58
C ALA A 339 -3.45 -21.34 -18.96
N MET A 340 -3.14 -20.61 -20.03
CA MET A 340 -3.40 -21.06 -21.41
C MET A 340 -2.61 -22.34 -21.74
N LYS A 341 -1.33 -22.43 -21.36
CA LYS A 341 -0.53 -23.67 -21.53
C LYS A 341 -1.12 -24.85 -20.75
N LYS A 342 -1.59 -24.63 -19.52
CA LYS A 342 -2.26 -25.66 -18.71
C LYS A 342 -3.56 -26.12 -19.35
N GLN A 343 -4.37 -25.20 -19.87
CA GLN A 343 -5.63 -25.52 -20.56
C GLN A 343 -5.36 -26.34 -21.82
N ALA A 344 -4.44 -25.90 -22.69
CA ALA A 344 -4.06 -26.64 -23.89
C ALA A 344 -3.57 -28.07 -23.56
N LYS A 345 -2.68 -28.23 -22.56
CA LYS A 345 -2.26 -29.56 -22.09
C LYS A 345 -3.43 -30.39 -21.56
N SER A 346 -4.39 -29.78 -20.89
CA SER A 346 -5.59 -30.48 -20.40
C SER A 346 -6.49 -30.95 -21.54
N GLU A 347 -6.64 -30.17 -22.61
CA GLU A 347 -7.37 -30.58 -23.81
C GLU A 347 -6.67 -31.74 -24.52
N TYR A 348 -5.35 -31.69 -24.68
CA TYR A 348 -4.58 -32.82 -25.21
C TYR A 348 -4.76 -34.09 -24.39
N ARG A 349 -4.76 -34.00 -23.04
CA ARG A 349 -5.03 -35.16 -22.17
C ARG A 349 -6.44 -35.71 -22.37
N LYS A 350 -7.46 -34.84 -22.45
CA LYS A 350 -8.85 -35.27 -22.66
C LYS A 350 -9.01 -35.98 -24.00
N ASN A 351 -8.48 -35.39 -25.07
CA ASN A 351 -8.56 -35.96 -26.41
C ASN A 351 -7.78 -37.28 -26.53
N ALA A 352 -6.61 -37.35 -25.88
CA ALA A 352 -5.84 -38.58 -25.79
C ALA A 352 -6.60 -39.68 -25.04
N LEU A 353 -7.26 -39.37 -23.91
CA LEU A 353 -8.09 -40.34 -23.19
C LEU A 353 -9.27 -40.83 -24.04
N ILE A 354 -9.93 -39.93 -24.77
CA ILE A 354 -10.99 -40.31 -25.72
C ILE A 354 -10.44 -41.23 -26.81
N GLY A 355 -9.26 -40.93 -27.36
CA GLY A 355 -8.59 -41.76 -28.36
C GLY A 355 -8.25 -43.16 -27.83
N LEU A 356 -7.70 -43.25 -26.61
CA LEU A 356 -7.41 -44.53 -25.95
C LEU A 356 -8.69 -45.32 -25.68
N GLY A 357 -9.71 -44.70 -25.10
CA GLY A 357 -11.00 -45.34 -24.82
C GLY A 357 -11.69 -45.82 -26.09
N GLY A 358 -11.71 -44.99 -27.14
CA GLY A 358 -12.27 -45.33 -28.44
C GLY A 358 -11.55 -46.51 -29.11
N GLY A 359 -10.22 -46.56 -29.05
CA GLY A 359 -9.44 -47.68 -29.57
C GLY A 359 -9.71 -48.99 -28.82
N ILE A 360 -9.86 -48.95 -27.48
CA ILE A 360 -10.19 -50.14 -26.68
C ILE A 360 -11.58 -50.66 -27.07
N VAL A 361 -12.57 -49.78 -27.15
CA VAL A 361 -13.94 -50.14 -27.58
C VAL A 361 -13.95 -50.72 -28.98
N PHE A 362 -13.19 -50.12 -29.91
CA PHE A 362 -13.06 -50.61 -31.28
C PHE A 362 -12.50 -52.05 -31.32
N ILE A 363 -11.41 -52.32 -30.58
CA ILE A 363 -10.84 -53.67 -30.48
C ILE A 363 -11.87 -54.66 -29.94
N ALA A 364 -12.63 -54.28 -28.91
CA ALA A 364 -13.67 -55.14 -28.34
C ALA A 364 -14.79 -55.46 -29.35
N ILE A 365 -15.24 -54.47 -30.13
CA ILE A 365 -16.26 -54.67 -31.18
C ILE A 365 -15.73 -55.61 -32.27
N VAL A 366 -14.49 -55.40 -32.73
CA VAL A 366 -13.88 -56.28 -33.74
C VAL A 366 -13.76 -57.72 -33.22
N ALA A 367 -13.30 -57.90 -31.98
CA ALA A 367 -13.21 -59.22 -31.35
C ALA A 367 -14.58 -59.89 -31.23
N LEU A 368 -15.64 -59.12 -30.90
CA LEU A 368 -17.00 -59.62 -30.83
C LEU A 368 -17.53 -60.06 -32.21
N ILE A 369 -17.31 -59.25 -33.26
CA ILE A 369 -17.67 -59.60 -34.64
C ILE A 369 -16.94 -60.87 -35.08
N LEU A 370 -15.63 -60.97 -34.83
CA LEU A 370 -14.83 -62.15 -35.15
C LEU A 370 -15.33 -63.39 -34.40
N SER A 371 -15.70 -63.24 -33.12
CA SER A 371 -16.30 -64.32 -32.33
C SER A 371 -17.64 -64.78 -32.92
N LEU A 372 -18.53 -63.85 -33.28
CA LEU A 372 -19.81 -64.17 -33.94
C LEU A 372 -19.61 -64.87 -35.29
N LEU A 373 -18.68 -64.40 -36.11
CA LEU A 373 -18.33 -65.05 -37.39
C LEU A 373 -17.74 -66.44 -37.17
N SER A 374 -16.91 -66.62 -36.14
CA SER A 374 -16.37 -67.94 -35.77
C SER A 374 -17.48 -68.90 -35.35
N ILE A 375 -18.49 -68.43 -34.60
CA ILE A 375 -19.66 -69.24 -34.22
C ILE A 375 -20.47 -69.62 -35.46
N GLN A 376 -20.75 -68.67 -36.37
CA GLN A 376 -21.46 -68.95 -37.62
C GLN A 376 -20.74 -69.99 -38.47
N ARG A 377 -19.41 -69.89 -38.60
CA ARG A 377 -18.59 -70.86 -39.32
C ARG A 377 -18.68 -72.25 -38.68
N ASN A 378 -18.55 -72.35 -37.36
CA ASN A 378 -18.64 -73.63 -36.66
C ASN A 378 -20.04 -74.26 -36.79
N ILE A 379 -21.11 -73.46 -36.76
CA ILE A 379 -22.49 -73.94 -37.00
C ILE A 379 -22.66 -74.42 -38.45
N ALA A 380 -22.05 -73.74 -39.42
CA ALA A 380 -22.07 -74.16 -40.82
C ALA A 380 -21.33 -75.49 -41.03
N GLU A 381 -20.17 -75.69 -40.40
CA GLU A 381 -19.44 -76.97 -40.39
C GLU A 381 -20.29 -78.08 -39.75
N LEU A 382 -20.94 -77.83 -38.60
CA LEU A 382 -21.84 -78.80 -37.96
C LEU A 382 -23.04 -79.17 -38.85
N LYS A 383 -23.65 -78.19 -39.54
CA LYS A 383 -24.73 -78.44 -40.52
C LYS A 383 -24.25 -79.28 -41.71
N SER A 384 -23.03 -79.05 -42.19
CA SER A 384 -22.45 -79.85 -43.27
C SER A 384 -22.16 -81.30 -42.85
N MET A 385 -21.95 -81.55 -41.55
CA MET A 385 -21.78 -82.89 -40.98
C MET A 385 -23.13 -83.60 -40.69
N THR A 386 -24.23 -82.88 -40.48
CA THR A 386 -25.55 -83.47 -40.14
C THR A 386 -26.49 -83.69 -41.31
N ILE A 387 -26.19 -83.19 -42.52
CA ILE A 387 -26.99 -83.46 -43.73
C ILE A 387 -26.23 -84.42 -44.66
N LYS A 388 -26.37 -85.71 -44.37
CA LYS A 388 -26.34 -86.80 -45.37
C LYS A 388 -27.55 -87.71 -45.11
N PRO A 389 -28.67 -87.56 -45.82
CA PRO A 389 -29.74 -88.55 -45.82
C PRO A 389 -29.44 -89.67 -46.85
N ALA A 390 -29.22 -90.87 -46.30
CA ALA A 390 -29.48 -92.24 -46.76
C ALA A 390 -29.56 -92.62 -48.26
N ASP A 391 -28.83 -93.69 -48.60
CA ASP A 391 -29.09 -94.71 -49.63
C ASP A 391 -28.06 -95.85 -49.36
N ILE A 392 -28.32 -97.15 -49.14
CA ILE A 392 -29.33 -98.08 -49.66
C ILE A 392 -29.49 -99.31 -48.74
N VAL A 393 -30.74 -99.78 -48.74
CA VAL A 393 -31.40 -101.03 -48.35
C VAL A 393 -30.62 -102.37 -48.55
N ALA A 394 -30.77 -103.24 -47.55
CA ALA A 394 -30.79 -104.71 -47.50
C ALA A 394 -30.60 -105.58 -48.77
N LYS A 395 -29.73 -106.62 -48.65
CA LYS A 395 -30.07 -108.05 -48.88
C LYS A 395 -28.91 -109.01 -48.52
N SER A 396 -29.22 -109.98 -47.65
CA SER A 396 -28.53 -111.25 -47.33
C SER A 396 -29.00 -112.37 -48.29
N PRO A 397 -28.59 -113.67 -48.28
CA PRO A 397 -27.40 -114.41 -47.77
C PRO A 397 -26.75 -115.37 -48.82
N LYS A 398 -25.59 -115.99 -48.52
CA LYS A 398 -25.37 -117.47 -48.45
C LYS A 398 -23.89 -117.91 -48.49
N ASP A 399 -23.56 -118.76 -47.51
CA ASP A 399 -22.75 -119.99 -47.53
C ASP A 399 -21.45 -120.02 -48.36
N SER A 400 -20.27 -120.36 -47.84
CA SER A 400 -19.83 -121.56 -47.11
C SER A 400 -18.28 -121.55 -47.20
N ALA A 401 -17.41 -122.16 -46.39
CA ALA A 401 -17.41 -122.93 -45.15
C ALA A 401 -15.91 -123.23 -44.83
N ILE A 402 -15.57 -123.53 -43.55
CA ILE A 402 -14.50 -124.49 -43.10
C ILE A 402 -13.03 -123.98 -43.24
N LYS A 403 -12.04 -124.10 -42.32
CA LYS A 403 -11.72 -124.97 -41.14
C LYS A 403 -10.68 -124.20 -40.26
N VAL A 404 -10.80 -124.12 -38.92
CA VAL A 404 -10.15 -124.93 -37.85
C VAL A 404 -8.65 -124.73 -37.59
N GLN A 405 -8.33 -124.33 -36.35
CA GLN A 405 -7.33 -124.86 -35.36
C GLN A 405 -7.39 -123.88 -34.15
N LYS A 406 -7.71 -124.16 -32.87
CA LYS A 406 -7.40 -125.23 -31.89
C LYS A 406 -5.90 -125.56 -31.89
N THR A 407 -5.12 -125.51 -30.81
CA THR A 407 -5.29 -125.60 -29.33
C THR A 407 -3.93 -125.09 -28.76
N ILE A 408 -3.75 -124.55 -27.55
CA ILE A 408 -3.84 -125.10 -26.19
C ILE A 408 -4.00 -123.92 -25.23
#